data_AF-M6ZKZ3-F1
#
_entry.id   AF-M6ZKZ3-F1
#
_cell.length_a   1.000
_cell.length_b   1.000
_cell.length_c   1.000
_cell.angle_alpha   90.00
_cell.angle_beta   90.00
_cell.angle_gamma   90.00
#
_symmetry.space_group_name_H-M   'P 1'
#
loop_
_entity.id
_entity.type
_entity.pdbx_description
1 polymer ?
#
loop_
_entity_poly.entity_id
_entity_poly.type
_entity_poly.pdbx_seq_one_letter_code
_entity_poly.pdbx_strand_id
1 'polypeptide(L)'
;MIILETITTSLITMVAILLVLNLIFQKLITNGINTAISFSEEISSGNLIVVNQYERKDEIGKLLLSLNQMKNNIKKSYSKSKVLPNPSTLPPIKWRNLLKVFTTLAQELRHLHQKNLQQQSKN
;
A
#
# COMPACT_ATOMS: atom_id res chain seq x y z
N MET A 1 26.80 -48.13 -29.93
CA MET A 1 25.56 -47.59 -30.51
C MET A 1 24.53 -47.24 -29.43
N ILE A 2 24.24 -48.16 -28.48
CA ILE A 2 23.27 -47.95 -27.38
C ILE A 2 23.52 -46.69 -26.54
N ILE A 3 24.78 -46.40 -26.16
CA ILE A 3 25.12 -45.25 -25.31
C ILE A 3 24.70 -43.91 -25.95
N LEU A 4 24.87 -43.77 -27.27
CA LEU A 4 24.52 -42.54 -27.99
C LEU A 4 23.00 -42.35 -28.08
N GLU A 5 22.25 -43.44 -28.25
CA GLU A 5 20.79 -43.42 -28.21
C GLU A 5 20.28 -43.00 -26.83
N THR A 6 20.81 -43.58 -25.75
CA THR A 6 20.41 -43.23 -24.38
C THR A 6 20.71 -41.76 -24.04
N ILE A 7 21.87 -41.23 -24.46
CA ILE A 7 22.22 -39.81 -24.29
C ILE A 7 21.23 -38.93 -25.07
N THR A 8 20.91 -39.29 -26.31
CA THR A 8 19.98 -38.52 -27.15
C THR A 8 18.57 -38.52 -26.57
N THR A 9 18.06 -39.68 -26.14
CA THR A 9 16.73 -39.79 -25.52
C THR A 9 16.66 -39.02 -24.21
N SER A 10 17.70 -39.08 -23.37
CA SER A 10 17.73 -38.34 -22.10
C SER A 10 17.72 -36.83 -22.34
N LEU A 11 18.50 -36.33 -23.30
CA LEU A 11 18.51 -34.92 -23.69
C LEU A 11 17.13 -34.46 -24.19
N ILE A 12 16.49 -35.25 -25.04
CA ILE A 12 15.14 -34.95 -25.54
C ILE A 12 14.13 -34.91 -24.38
N THR A 13 14.16 -35.90 -23.48
CA THR A 13 13.24 -35.93 -22.33
C THR A 13 13.46 -34.74 -21.39
N MET A 14 14.72 -34.32 -21.16
CA MET A 14 15.03 -33.14 -20.36
C MET A 14 14.41 -31.88 -20.99
N VAL A 15 14.64 -31.65 -22.29
CA VAL A 15 14.09 -30.49 -23.00
C VAL A 15 12.56 -30.53 -22.98
N ALA A 16 11.95 -31.70 -23.19
CA ALA A 16 10.51 -31.85 -23.14
C ALA A 16 9.93 -31.47 -21.75
N ILE A 17 10.56 -31.92 -20.66
CA ILE A 17 10.13 -31.57 -19.29
C ILE A 17 10.22 -30.06 -19.07
N LEU A 18 11.32 -29.43 -19.48
CA LEU A 18 11.51 -27.98 -19.33
C LEU A 18 10.45 -27.19 -20.09
N LEU A 19 10.12 -27.59 -21.32
CA LEU A 19 9.06 -26.96 -22.11
C LEU A 19 7.70 -27.09 -21.41
N VAL A 20 7.37 -28.28 -20.92
CA VAL A 20 6.11 -28.53 -20.19
C VAL A 20 6.03 -27.69 -18.91
N LEU A 21 7.10 -27.64 -18.11
CA LEU A 21 7.14 -26.81 -16.89
C LEU A 21 6.95 -25.33 -17.20
N ASN A 22 7.62 -24.82 -18.24
CA ASN A 22 7.48 -23.42 -18.65
C ASN A 22 6.02 -23.09 -19.01
N LEU A 23 5.37 -23.96 -19.80
CA LEU A 23 3.96 -23.79 -20.18
C LEU A 23 3.03 -23.82 -18.96
N ILE A 24 3.28 -24.72 -18.00
CA ILE A 24 2.51 -24.80 -16.76
C ILE A 24 2.68 -23.54 -15.92
N PHE A 25 3.91 -23.05 -15.73
CA PHE A 25 4.16 -21.84 -14.95
C PHE A 25 3.52 -20.60 -15.55
N GLN A 26 3.61 -20.43 -16.88
CA GLN A 26 2.97 -19.31 -17.56
C GLN A 26 1.44 -19.33 -17.36
N LYS A 27 0.82 -20.50 -17.55
CA LYS A 27 -0.63 -20.64 -17.45
C LYS A 27 -1.15 -20.55 -16.02
N LEU A 28 -0.46 -21.17 -15.06
CA LEU A 28 -0.94 -21.24 -13.68
C LEU A 28 -0.52 -20.03 -12.85
N ILE A 29 0.72 -19.56 -12.97
CA ILE A 29 1.26 -18.52 -12.09
C ILE A 29 1.27 -17.16 -12.78
N THR A 30 1.96 -17.03 -13.91
CA THR A 30 2.21 -15.74 -14.56
C THR A 30 0.92 -15.00 -14.89
N ASN A 31 -0.08 -15.68 -15.47
CA ASN A 31 -1.38 -15.05 -15.77
C ASN A 31 -2.09 -14.52 -14.52
N GLY A 32 -2.05 -15.27 -13.41
CA GLY A 32 -2.66 -14.87 -12.16
C GLY A 32 -1.96 -13.65 -11.55
N ILE A 33 -0.62 -13.64 -11.55
CA ILE A 33 0.18 -12.51 -11.05
C ILE A 33 -0.06 -11.27 -11.91
N ASN A 34 -0.05 -11.39 -13.24
CA ASN A 34 -0.33 -10.27 -14.14
C ASN A 34 -1.72 -9.67 -13.88
N THR A 35 -2.72 -10.52 -13.62
CA THR A 35 -4.06 -10.06 -13.24
C THR A 35 -4.03 -9.24 -11.94
N ALA A 36 -3.27 -9.68 -10.93
CA ALA A 36 -3.10 -8.95 -9.68
C ALA A 36 -2.37 -7.61 -9.87
N ILE A 37 -1.34 -7.57 -10.73
CA ILE A 37 -0.62 -6.34 -11.08
C ILE A 37 -1.57 -5.35 -11.74
N SER A 38 -2.26 -5.74 -12.81
CA SER A 38 -3.20 -4.86 -13.52
C SER A 38 -4.32 -4.37 -12.61
N PHE A 39 -4.85 -5.23 -11.73
CA PHE A 39 -5.84 -4.81 -10.74
C PHE A 39 -5.28 -3.76 -9.75
N SER A 40 -4.03 -3.92 -9.31
CA SER A 40 -3.35 -2.94 -8.47
C SER A 40 -3.07 -1.61 -9.20
N GLU A 41 -2.73 -1.66 -10.49
CA GLU A 41 -2.56 -0.48 -11.34
C GLU A 41 -3.87 0.31 -11.47
N GLU A 42 -5.00 -0.37 -11.70
CA GLU A 42 -6.32 0.25 -11.70
C GLU A 42 -6.67 0.92 -10.36
N ILE A 43 -6.38 0.25 -9.23
CA ILE A 43 -6.61 0.85 -7.91
C ILE A 43 -5.73 2.08 -7.70
N SER A 44 -4.45 2.00 -8.05
CA SER A 44 -3.49 3.09 -7.82
C SER A 44 -3.68 4.30 -8.75
N SER A 45 -4.23 4.08 -9.95
CA SER A 45 -4.66 5.17 -10.85
C SER A 45 -5.95 5.87 -10.40
N GLY A 46 -6.61 5.38 -9.35
CA GLY A 46 -7.81 5.96 -8.77
C GLY A 46 -9.12 5.33 -9.26
N ASN A 47 -9.07 4.27 -10.08
CA ASN A 47 -10.24 3.52 -10.47
C ASN A 47 -10.69 2.57 -9.33
N LEU A 48 -11.50 3.09 -8.40
CA LEU A 48 -12.01 2.31 -7.25
C LEU A 48 -13.31 1.54 -7.55
N ILE A 49 -13.78 1.53 -8.79
CA ILE A 49 -14.95 0.75 -9.22
C ILE A 49 -14.58 -0.52 -9.98
N VAL A 50 -13.30 -0.70 -10.33
CA VAL A 50 -12.77 -1.92 -10.95
C VAL A 50 -13.13 -3.17 -10.14
N VAL A 51 -13.55 -4.23 -10.83
CA VAL A 51 -13.94 -5.52 -10.23
C VAL A 51 -12.93 -6.57 -10.64
N ASN A 52 -12.41 -7.31 -9.67
CA ASN A 52 -11.61 -8.49 -9.93
C ASN A 52 -12.54 -9.69 -10.19
N GLN A 53 -12.43 -10.31 -11.37
CA GLN A 53 -13.20 -11.50 -11.77
C GLN A 53 -12.43 -12.82 -11.55
N TYR A 54 -11.30 -12.77 -10.85
CA TYR A 54 -10.49 -13.96 -10.63
C TYR A 54 -11.09 -14.86 -9.54
N GLU A 55 -11.69 -15.97 -9.95
CA GLU A 55 -12.45 -16.88 -9.08
C GLU A 55 -11.62 -18.06 -8.51
N ARG A 56 -10.34 -18.19 -8.88
CA ARG A 56 -9.53 -19.32 -8.39
C ARG A 56 -9.29 -19.20 -6.89
N LYS A 57 -9.39 -20.31 -6.16
CA LYS A 57 -9.24 -20.36 -4.70
C LYS A 57 -7.80 -20.65 -4.22
N ASP A 58 -6.83 -20.29 -5.04
CA ASP A 58 -5.40 -20.46 -4.75
C ASP A 58 -4.80 -19.25 -4.04
N GLU A 59 -3.49 -19.25 -3.86
CA GLU A 59 -2.72 -18.17 -3.23
C GLU A 59 -2.88 -16.84 -4.00
N ILE A 60 -2.96 -16.89 -5.32
CA ILE A 60 -3.18 -15.70 -6.15
C ILE A 60 -4.60 -15.16 -5.96
N GLY A 61 -5.59 -16.03 -5.85
CA GLY A 61 -6.96 -15.65 -5.52
C GLY A 61 -7.08 -15.00 -4.15
N LYS A 62 -6.37 -15.53 -3.15
CA LYS A 62 -6.27 -14.91 -1.82
C LYS A 62 -5.61 -13.53 -1.90
N LEU A 63 -4.53 -13.38 -2.66
CA LEU A 63 -3.87 -12.09 -2.89
C LEU A 63 -4.85 -11.07 -3.52
N LEU A 64 -5.53 -11.45 -4.59
CA LEU A 64 -6.51 -10.61 -5.27
C LEU A 64 -7.70 -10.24 -4.36
N LEU A 65 -8.13 -11.15 -3.49
CA LEU A 65 -9.14 -10.86 -2.48
C LEU A 65 -8.65 -9.79 -1.49
N SER A 66 -7.42 -9.91 -0.99
CA SER A 66 -6.80 -8.90 -0.12
C SER A 66 -6.66 -7.54 -0.82
N LEU A 67 -6.28 -7.51 -2.11
CA LEU A 67 -6.24 -6.28 -2.90
C LEU A 67 -7.64 -5.67 -3.05
N ASN A 68 -8.68 -6.48 -3.26
CA ASN A 68 -10.05 -5.99 -3.36
C ASN A 68 -10.55 -5.40 -2.03
N GLN A 69 -10.19 -6.01 -0.89
CA GLN A 69 -10.45 -5.46 0.43
C GLN A 69 -9.72 -4.12 0.64
N MET A 70 -8.46 -4.01 0.22
CA MET A 70 -7.70 -2.77 0.27
C MET A 70 -8.37 -1.66 -0.54
N LYS A 71 -8.75 -1.91 -1.79
CA LYS A 71 -9.53 -0.98 -2.64
C LYS A 71 -10.78 -0.50 -1.92
N ASN A 72 -11.54 -1.41 -1.31
CA ASN A 72 -12.78 -1.06 -0.61
C ASN A 72 -12.52 -0.16 0.60
N ASN A 73 -11.44 -0.40 1.34
CA ASN A 73 -11.02 0.46 2.45
C ASN A 73 -10.63 1.86 1.96
N ILE A 74 -9.89 1.95 0.85
CA ILE A 74 -9.55 3.23 0.21
C ILE A 74 -10.82 3.98 -0.21
N LYS A 75 -11.75 3.30 -0.89
CA LYS A 75 -13.05 3.87 -1.31
C LYS A 75 -13.86 4.41 -0.14
N LYS A 76 -13.89 3.67 0.97
CA LYS A 76 -14.57 4.08 2.20
C LYS A 76 -13.93 5.33 2.81
N SER A 77 -12.60 5.37 2.91
CA SER A 77 -11.86 6.53 3.44
C SER A 77 -12.08 7.77 2.57
N TYR A 78 -12.04 7.62 1.24
CA TYR A 78 -12.30 8.72 0.31
C TYR A 78 -13.73 9.26 0.42
N SER A 79 -14.71 8.37 0.55
CA SER A 79 -16.12 8.76 0.74
C SER A 79 -16.32 9.49 2.07
N LYS A 80 -15.64 9.06 3.14
CA LYS A 80 -15.67 9.74 4.45
C LYS A 80 -15.06 11.14 4.38
N SER A 81 -13.98 11.33 3.60
CA SER A 81 -13.37 12.65 3.41
C SER A 81 -14.21 13.61 2.56
N LYS A 82 -15.03 13.11 1.62
CA LYS A 82 -15.99 13.94 0.87
C LYS A 82 -17.17 14.41 1.73
N VAL A 83 -17.46 13.70 2.82
CA VAL A 83 -18.34 14.20 3.87
C VAL A 83 -17.54 15.18 4.72
N LEU A 84 -17.31 16.38 4.18
CA LEU A 84 -16.99 17.51 5.03
C LEU A 84 -18.11 17.63 6.07
N PRO A 85 -17.80 17.64 7.37
CA PRO A 85 -18.83 17.87 8.37
C PRO A 85 -19.53 19.17 8.00
N ASN A 86 -20.86 19.14 7.88
CA ASN A 86 -21.65 20.35 7.72
C ASN A 86 -21.18 21.33 8.82
N PRO A 87 -20.83 22.58 8.51
CA PRO A 87 -20.27 23.51 9.49
C PRO A 87 -21.15 23.70 10.74
N SER A 88 -22.43 23.34 10.69
CA SER A 88 -23.33 23.29 11.85
C SER A 88 -23.14 22.10 12.81
N THR A 89 -22.38 21.07 12.41
CA THR A 89 -22.14 19.83 13.16
C THR A 89 -20.78 19.78 13.85
N LEU A 90 -19.94 20.79 13.63
CA LEU A 90 -18.64 20.91 14.27
C LEU A 90 -18.82 21.33 15.74
N PRO A 91 -18.16 20.66 16.69
CA PRO A 91 -18.17 21.11 18.08
C PRO A 91 -17.58 22.54 18.15
N PRO A 92 -18.13 23.43 18.99
CA PRO A 92 -17.62 24.78 19.12
C PRO A 92 -16.15 24.77 19.52
N ILE A 93 -15.32 25.42 18.70
CA ILE A 93 -13.88 25.53 18.93
C ILE A 93 -13.66 26.21 20.29
N LYS A 94 -13.06 25.50 21.24
CA LYS A 94 -12.73 26.03 22.58
C LYS A 94 -11.46 26.88 22.53
N TRP A 95 -11.58 28.11 22.03
CA TRP A 95 -10.51 29.11 21.95
C TRP A 95 -9.78 29.36 23.28
N ARG A 96 -10.47 29.18 24.41
CA ARG A 96 -9.86 29.32 25.75
C ARG A 96 -8.67 28.39 25.98
N ASN A 97 -8.71 27.15 25.47
CA ASN A 97 -7.62 26.20 25.67
C ASN A 97 -6.42 26.50 24.78
N LEU A 98 -6.68 26.90 23.54
CA LEU A 98 -5.64 27.35 22.61
C LEU A 98 -4.94 28.60 23.14
N LEU A 99 -5.71 29.60 23.57
CA LEU A 99 -5.16 30.83 24.15
C LEU A 99 -4.27 30.55 25.36
N LYS A 100 -4.65 29.61 26.24
CA LYS A 100 -3.80 29.19 27.36
C LYS A 100 -2.44 28.65 26.89
N VAL A 101 -2.43 27.75 25.91
CA VAL A 101 -1.18 27.18 25.36
C VAL A 101 -0.30 28.28 24.76
N PHE A 102 -0.88 29.18 23.97
CA PHE A 102 -0.13 30.30 23.39
C PHE A 102 0.44 31.24 24.47
N THR A 103 -0.33 31.53 25.53
CA THR A 103 0.17 32.36 26.63
C THR A 103 1.29 31.70 27.41
N THR A 104 1.21 30.39 27.65
CA THR A 104 2.26 29.63 28.35
C THR A 104 3.54 29.58 27.52
N LEU A 105 3.44 29.30 26.22
CA LEU A 105 4.60 29.30 25.32
C LEU A 105 5.24 30.70 25.20
N ALA A 106 4.43 31.76 25.15
CA ALA A 106 4.93 33.13 25.15
C ALA A 106 5.68 33.48 26.45
N GLN A 107 5.25 32.95 27.59
CA GLN A 107 5.96 33.11 28.86
C GLN A 107 7.28 32.33 28.89
N GLU A 108 7.27 31.08 28.44
CA GLU A 108 8.47 30.23 28.34
C GLU A 108 9.57 30.89 27.49
N LEU A 109 9.20 31.41 26.32
CA LEU A 109 10.13 32.10 25.41
C LEU A 109 10.70 33.37 26.02
N ARG A 110 9.90 34.14 26.78
CA ARG A 110 10.40 35.32 27.51
C ARG A 110 11.40 34.94 28.59
N HIS A 111 11.16 33.86 29.33
CA HIS A 111 12.10 33.38 30.34
C HIS A 111 13.43 32.90 29.74
N LEU A 112 13.38 32.18 28.61
CA LEU A 112 14.59 31.76 27.89
C LEU A 112 15.40 32.94 27.36
N HIS A 113 14.72 33.97 26.84
CA HIS A 113 15.39 35.19 26.37
C HIS A 113 16.10 35.92 27.52
N GLN A 114 15.46 36.06 28.68
CA GLN A 114 16.06 36.66 29.88
C GLN A 114 17.27 35.85 30.38
N LYS A 115 17.16 34.51 30.38
CA LYS A 115 18.26 33.63 30.78
C LYS A 115 19.48 33.78 29.86
N ASN A 116 19.26 33.89 28.56
CA ASN A 116 20.34 34.11 27.59
C ASN A 116 21.03 35.47 27.79
N LEU A 117 20.28 36.55 28.07
CA LEU A 117 20.85 37.87 28.32
C LEU A 117 21.69 37.92 29.59
N GLN A 118 21.27 37.24 30.66
CA GLN A 118 22.07 37.15 31.90
C GLN A 118 23.36 36.34 31.72
N GLN A 119 23.34 35.35 30.84
CA GLN A 119 24.51 34.51 30.56
C GLN A 119 25.54 35.23 29.68
N GLN A 120 25.10 36.17 28.83
CA GLN A 120 25.98 37.03 28.04
C GLN A 120 26.64 38.16 28.85
N SER A 121 26.06 38.58 29.98
CA SER A 121 26.65 39.59 30.86
C SER A 121 27.70 39.05 31.84
N LYS A 122 27.89 37.72 31.90
CA LYS A 122 28.83 37.03 32.81
C LYS A 122 30.10 36.48 32.12
N ASN A 123 30.25 36.71 30.82
CA ASN A 123 31.48 36.47 30.04
C ASN A 123 32.07 37.82 29.63
#